data_AF-A0A967ARK5-F1
#
_entry.id   AF-A0A967ARK5-F1
#
_cell.length_a   1.000
_cell.length_b   1.000
_cell.length_c   1.000
_cell.angle_alpha   90.00
_cell.angle_beta   90.00
_cell.angle_gamma   90.00
#
_symmetry.space_group_name_H-M   'P 1'
#
loop_
_entity.id
_entity.type
_entity.pdbx_description
1 polymer ?
#
loop_
_entity_poly.entity_id
_entity_poly.type
_entity_poly.pdbx_seq_one_letter_code
_entity_poly.pdbx_strand_id
1 'polypeptide(L)' 'KTFRELMESTEWDHYGTGRNEKCADCMVHCGYEASAVEDTFSTVSGFARTAKLTLLPTSR' A
#
# COMPACT_ATOMS: atom_id res chain seq x y z
N LYS A 1 -14.97 -16.45 12.02
CA LYS A 1 -13.51 -16.24 11.88
C LYS A 1 -13.04 -15.28 12.95
N THR A 2 -11.91 -15.56 13.61
CA THR A 2 -11.29 -14.57 14.51
C THR A 2 -10.49 -13.55 13.69
N PHE A 3 -10.22 -12.38 14.26
CA PHE A 3 -9.33 -11.41 13.60
C PHE A 3 -7.95 -12.02 13.31
N ARG A 4 -7.40 -12.77 14.28
CA ARG A 4 -6.11 -13.46 14.12
C ARG A 4 -6.14 -14.45 12.95
N GLU A 5 -7.17 -15.29 12.88
CA GLU A 5 -7.35 -16.25 11.79
C GLU A 5 -7.40 -15.57 10.42
N LEU A 6 -8.07 -14.41 10.31
CA LEU A 6 -8.08 -13.62 9.07
C LEU A 6 -6.69 -13.10 8.72
N MET A 7 -5.94 -12.59 9.70
CA MET A 7 -4.59 -12.07 9.46
C MET A 7 -3.59 -13.15 9.05
N GLU A 8 -3.72 -14.35 9.58
CA GLU A 8 -2.78 -15.46 9.35
C GLU A 8 -3.10 -16.27 8.09
N SER A 9 -4.38 -16.46 7.77
CA SER A 9 -4.80 -17.35 6.67
C SER A 9 -5.05 -16.64 5.34
N THR A 10 -5.09 -15.30 5.32
CA THR A 10 -5.28 -14.55 4.08
C THR A 10 -3.98 -14.58 3.26
N GLU A 11 -4.07 -14.94 1.97
CA GLU A 11 -2.95 -14.86 1.03
C GLU A 11 -2.66 -13.40 0.66
N TRP A 12 -2.12 -12.63 1.62
CA TRP A 12 -1.86 -11.20 1.48
C TRP A 12 -0.97 -10.86 0.29
N ASP A 13 -0.14 -11.82 -0.14
CA ASP A 13 0.71 -11.68 -1.32
C ASP A 13 -0.07 -11.49 -2.62
N HIS A 14 -1.35 -11.87 -2.69
CA HIS A 14 -2.18 -11.65 -3.88
C HIS A 14 -2.84 -10.26 -3.91
N TYR A 15 -2.66 -9.45 -2.86
CA TYR A 15 -3.28 -8.14 -2.72
C TYR A 15 -2.25 -7.00 -2.84
N GLY A 16 -2.74 -5.83 -3.23
CA GLY A 16 -1.92 -4.61 -3.38
C GLY A 16 -1.67 -4.20 -4.82
N THR A 17 -1.26 -2.95 -4.99
CA THR A 17 -1.00 -2.32 -6.28
C THR A 17 0.05 -3.11 -7.08
N GLY A 18 -0.28 -3.42 -8.33
CA GLY A 18 0.61 -4.18 -9.24
C GLY A 18 0.56 -5.71 -9.07
N ARG A 19 -0.08 -6.24 -8.02
CA ARG A 19 -0.27 -7.70 -7.84
C ARG A 19 -1.65 -8.19 -8.25
N ASN A 20 -2.66 -7.32 -8.14
CA ASN A 20 -4.03 -7.59 -8.57
C ASN A 20 -4.57 -6.38 -9.33
N GLU A 21 -5.12 -6.62 -10.52
CA GLU A 21 -5.71 -5.58 -11.38
C GLU A 21 -6.81 -4.78 -10.67
N LYS A 22 -7.56 -5.43 -9.77
CA LYS A 22 -8.63 -4.78 -8.98
C LYS A 22 -8.08 -3.92 -7.83
N CYS A 23 -6.83 -4.16 -7.44
CA CYS A 23 -6.13 -3.38 -6.42
C CYS A 23 -5.33 -2.22 -7.01
N ALA A 24 -5.28 -2.07 -8.33
CA ALA A 24 -4.58 -0.97 -8.98
C ALA A 24 -5.08 0.40 -8.48
N ASP A 25 -6.40 0.52 -8.29
CA ASP A 25 -7.07 1.77 -7.93
C ASP A 25 -7.84 1.72 -6.59
N CYS A 26 -7.72 0.64 -5.80
CA CYS A 26 -8.66 0.40 -4.68
C CYS A 26 -8.55 1.41 -3.52
N MET A 27 -7.48 2.21 -3.48
CA MET A 27 -7.30 3.30 -2.51
C MET A 27 -7.51 4.70 -3.14
N VAL A 28 -7.90 4.79 -4.41
CA VAL A 28 -8.16 6.06 -5.09
C VAL A 28 -9.53 6.63 -4.70
N HIS A 29 -10.53 5.75 -4.48
CA HIS A 29 -11.88 6.18 -4.07
C HIS A 29 -11.99 6.48 -2.57
N CYS A 30 -11.31 5.70 -1.72
CA CYS A 30 -11.35 5.88 -0.25
C CYS A 30 -10.21 6.77 0.28
N GLY A 31 -9.25 7.14 -0.58
CA GLY A 31 -8.05 7.86 -0.18
C GLY A 31 -7.05 6.99 0.60
N TYR A 32 -5.94 7.62 0.98
CA TYR A 32 -4.94 7.02 1.87
C TYR A 32 -5.33 7.25 3.34
N GLU A 33 -5.06 6.25 4.19
CA GLU A 33 -5.18 6.42 5.64
C GLU A 33 -4.26 7.55 6.11
N ALA A 34 -4.73 8.37 7.07
CA ALA A 34 -3.98 9.54 7.54
C ALA A 34 -2.57 9.21 8.05
N SER A 35 -2.39 8.04 8.68
CA SER A 35 -1.08 7.56 9.13
C SER A 35 -0.10 7.33 7.97
N ALA A 36 -0.57 6.85 6.83
CA ALA A 36 0.23 6.65 5.62
C ALA A 36 0.61 7.98 4.94
N VAL A 37 -0.30 8.96 5.00
CA VAL A 37 -0.03 10.33 4.56
C VAL A 37 1.05 10.97 5.44
N GLU A 38 0.94 10.84 6.76
CA GLU A 38 1.93 11.35 7.71
C GLU A 38 3.31 10.69 7.52
N ASP A 39 3.38 9.36 7.36
CA ASP A 39 4.64 8.66 7.05
C ASP A 39 5.30 9.17 5.75
N THR A 40 4.48 9.55 4.76
CA THR A 40 4.97 10.10 3.48
C THR A 40 5.57 11.49 3.65
N PHE A 41 4.96 12.38 4.44
CA PHE A 41 5.34 13.80 4.48
C PHE A 41 6.16 14.21 5.70
N SER A 42 6.24 13.38 6.74
CA SER A 42 6.99 13.68 7.96
C SER A 42 8.51 13.66 7.78
N THR A 43 9.03 13.03 6.72
CA THR A 43 10.47 12.93 6.45
C THR A 43 10.80 13.00 4.95
N VAL A 44 11.98 13.53 4.63
CA VAL A 44 12.50 13.57 3.25
C VAL A 44 12.69 12.16 2.68
N SER A 45 13.13 11.20 3.52
CA SER A 45 13.29 9.80 3.11
C SER A 45 11.95 9.11 2.85
N GLY A 46 10.92 9.39 3.66
CA GLY A 46 9.56 8.92 3.44
C GLY A 46 9.01 9.41 2.10
N PHE A 47 9.14 10.72 1.84
CA PHE A 47 8.73 11.31 0.58
C PHE A 47 9.51 10.71 -0.62
N ALA A 48 10.83 10.60 -0.51
CA ALA A 48 11.67 10.04 -1.59
C ALA A 48 11.35 8.56 -1.87
N ARG A 49 11.04 7.77 -0.83
CA ARG A 49 10.58 6.39 -0.96
C ARG A 49 9.27 6.31 -1.73
N THR A 50 8.28 7.11 -1.35
CA THR A 50 6.97 7.15 -2.02
C THR A 50 7.11 7.62 -3.46
N ALA A 51 7.89 8.67 -3.73
CA ALA A 51 8.17 9.15 -5.08
C ALA A 51 8.83 8.06 -5.96
N LYS A 52 9.80 7.32 -5.42
CA LYS A 52 10.44 6.21 -6.13
C LYS A 52 9.44 5.10 -6.47
N LEU A 53 8.59 4.71 -5.53
CA LEU A 53 7.58 3.66 -5.76
C LEU A 53 6.53 4.08 -6.80
N THR A 54 6.12 5.34 -6.80
CA THR A 54 5.16 5.86 -7.77
C THR A 54 5.75 5.95 -9.17
N LEU A 55 6.99 6.43 -9.30
CA LEU A 55 7.65 6.61 -10.61
C LEU A 55 8.26 5.31 -11.15
N LEU A 56 8.62 4.36 -10.28
CA LEU A 56 9.24 3.08 -10.63
C LEU A 56 8.51 1.92 -9.94
N PRO A 57 7.24 1.66 -10.30
CA PRO A 57 6.37 0.68 -9.62
C PRO A 57 6.87 -0.78 -9.72
N THR A 58 7.75 -1.08 -10.67
CA THR A 58 8.36 -2.41 -10.89
C THR A 58 9.63 -2.66 -10.07
N SER A 59 10.12 -1.71 -9.26
CA SER A 59 11.35 -1.85 -8.48
C SER A 59 11.16 -2.53 -7.10
N ARG A 60 10.09 -3.29 -6.90
CA ARG A 60 9.83 -4.06 -5.66
C ARG A 60 10.31 -5.50 -5.78
#